data_AF-A0AAE3HGU7-F1
#
_entry.id   AF-A0AAE3HGU7-F1
#
_cell.length_a   1.000
_cell.length_b   1.000
_cell.length_c   1.000
_cell.angle_alpha   90.00
_cell.angle_beta   90.00
_cell.angle_gamma   90.00
#
_symmetry.space_group_name_H-M   'P 1'
#
loop_
_entity.id
_entity.type
_entity.pdbx_description
1 polymer ?
#
loop_
_entity_poly.entity_id
_entity_poly.type
_entity_poly.pdbx_seq_one_letter_code
_entity_poly.pdbx_strand_id
1 'polypeptide(L)'
;MLHSELNKRPPDRMYLSFEIIKDYTTEQTPKMTLDQQEKSEFYKQIDMDKKIHIDEKSIYFDSIIFTPYNALAFIAIDDHEWFNNSSYEIMVSTGMKSIGPDVIHSYNEELDVENVLLTMDRNDFKDSKYLKFEIIDKSGTEQKTDFGIEIKIPE
;
A
#
# COMPACT_ATOMS: atom_id res chain seq x y z
N MET A 1 22.53 5.81 5.19
CA MET A 1 22.77 4.73 4.21
C MET A 1 21.49 3.91 3.94
N LEU A 2 20.29 4.48 4.13
CA LEU A 2 19.00 3.75 4.05
C LEU A 2 18.28 3.85 2.69
N HIS A 3 18.67 4.78 1.81
CA HIS A 3 17.90 5.10 0.59
C HIS A 3 18.17 4.21 -0.64
N SER A 4 19.14 3.29 -0.60
CA SER A 4 19.48 2.49 -1.79
C SER A 4 18.81 1.12 -1.88
N GLU A 5 18.24 0.60 -0.79
CA GLU A 5 17.71 -0.77 -0.77
C GLU A 5 16.19 -0.89 -0.89
N LEU A 6 15.47 0.23 -0.76
CA LEU A 6 14.00 0.27 -0.81
C LEU A 6 13.42 0.50 -2.21
N ASN A 7 14.24 0.90 -3.19
CA ASN A 7 13.79 1.12 -4.57
C ASN A 7 13.78 -0.18 -5.41
N LYS A 8 13.20 -1.26 -4.87
CA LYS A 8 12.94 -2.47 -5.66
C LYS A 8 11.60 -2.30 -6.36
N ARG A 9 11.65 -1.93 -7.64
CA ARG A 9 10.45 -1.96 -8.49
C ARG A 9 9.84 -3.36 -8.48
N PRO A 10 8.51 -3.49 -8.53
CA PRO A 10 7.86 -4.78 -8.68
C PRO A 10 8.43 -5.55 -9.88
N PRO A 11 8.51 -6.89 -9.81
CA PRO A 11 9.07 -7.68 -10.90
C PRO A 11 8.19 -7.57 -12.16
N ASP A 12 8.81 -7.33 -13.32
CA ASP A 12 8.11 -7.24 -14.62
C ASP A 12 7.37 -8.54 -14.97
N ARG A 13 7.80 -9.68 -14.43
CA ARG A 13 7.19 -10.99 -14.64
C ARG A 13 7.18 -11.78 -13.34
N MET A 14 6.05 -12.42 -13.05
CA MET A 14 5.93 -13.40 -11.98
C MET A 14 5.54 -14.76 -12.55
N TYR A 15 6.26 -15.79 -12.13
CA TYR A 15 5.96 -17.18 -12.45
C TYR A 15 5.33 -17.83 -11.23
N LEU A 16 4.05 -18.20 -11.34
CA LEU A 16 3.30 -18.87 -10.30
C LEU A 16 3.15 -20.34 -10.67
N SER A 17 3.41 -21.20 -9.69
CA SER A 17 3.21 -22.64 -9.79
C SER A 17 2.41 -23.07 -8.58
N PHE A 18 1.24 -23.66 -8.80
CA PHE A 18 0.42 -24.20 -7.73
C PHE A 18 0.58 -25.72 -7.73
N GLU A 19 0.69 -26.35 -6.57
CA GLU A 19 0.69 -27.81 -6.47
C GLU A 19 -0.59 -28.26 -5.79
N ILE A 20 -1.36 -29.09 -6.49
CA ILE A 20 -2.56 -29.73 -5.92
C ILE A 20 -2.13 -31.09 -5.37
N ILE A 21 -2.10 -31.20 -4.04
CA ILE A 21 -1.75 -32.44 -3.34
C ILE A 21 -3.04 -33.14 -2.91
N LYS A 22 -3.20 -34.39 -3.35
CA LYS A 22 -4.28 -35.28 -2.92
C LYS A 22 -3.69 -36.64 -2.57
N ASP A 23 -4.05 -37.17 -1.40
CA ASP A 23 -3.58 -38.47 -0.90
C ASP A 23 -2.05 -38.65 -0.95
N TYR A 24 -1.31 -37.60 -0.57
CA TYR A 24 0.18 -37.55 -0.61
C TYR A 24 0.78 -37.69 -2.02
N THR A 25 -0.03 -37.53 -3.06
CA THR A 25 0.41 -37.48 -4.46
C THR A 25 0.08 -36.12 -5.07
N THR A 26 1.06 -35.54 -5.78
CA THR A 26 0.85 -34.31 -6.56
C THR A 26 0.13 -34.69 -7.86
N GLU A 27 -1.15 -34.30 -8.00
CA GLU A 27 -1.97 -34.68 -9.16
C GLU A 27 -1.76 -33.72 -10.35
N GLN A 28 -1.57 -32.42 -10.07
CA GLN A 28 -1.43 -31.42 -11.12
C GLN A 28 -0.69 -30.17 -10.60
N THR A 29 0.15 -29.60 -11.46
CA THR A 29 0.84 -28.34 -11.18
C THR A 29 0.46 -27.29 -12.23
N PRO A 30 -0.67 -26.57 -12.07
CA PRO A 30 -0.96 -25.44 -12.94
C PRO A 30 0.13 -24.38 -12.80
N LYS A 31 0.68 -23.97 -13.94
CA LYS A 31 1.69 -22.92 -14.06
C LYS A 31 1.06 -21.72 -14.72
N MET A 32 1.25 -20.55 -14.14
CA MET A 32 0.80 -19.27 -14.65
C MET A 32 1.99 -18.33 -14.76
N THR A 33 2.03 -17.54 -15.83
CA THR A 33 2.96 -16.41 -15.93
C THR A 33 2.11 -15.14 -15.91
N LEU A 34 2.38 -14.26 -14.95
CA LEU A 34 1.85 -12.91 -14.92
C LEU A 34 2.91 -11.99 -15.52
N ASP A 35 2.63 -11.40 -16.68
CA ASP A 35 3.53 -10.50 -17.37
C ASP A 35 3.03 -9.05 -17.23
N GLN A 36 3.82 -8.17 -16.64
CA GLN A 36 3.52 -6.72 -16.57
C GLN A 36 3.69 -6.05 -17.94
N GLN A 37 4.18 -6.77 -18.97
CA GLN A 37 4.44 -6.22 -20.30
C GLN A 37 3.18 -5.89 -21.13
N GLU A 38 1.98 -6.32 -20.71
CA GLU A 38 0.76 -5.63 -21.12
C GLU A 38 0.64 -4.33 -20.31
N LYS A 39 1.56 -3.38 -20.60
CA LYS A 39 1.55 -2.03 -20.02
C LYS A 39 0.29 -1.33 -20.51
N SER A 40 -0.81 -1.54 -19.79
CA SER A 40 -1.92 -0.61 -19.81
C SER A 40 -1.36 0.79 -19.54
N GLU A 41 -1.80 1.80 -20.30
CA GLU A 41 -1.43 3.21 -20.11
C GLU A 41 -1.67 3.70 -18.67
N PHE A 42 -2.45 2.95 -17.90
CA PHE A 42 -2.79 3.21 -16.52
C PHE A 42 -1.75 2.70 -15.50
N TYR A 43 -0.74 1.93 -15.90
CA TYR A 43 0.34 1.55 -14.99
C TYR A 43 1.26 2.74 -14.74
N LYS A 44 1.14 3.37 -13.56
CA LYS A 44 1.93 4.56 -13.22
C LYS A 44 2.33 4.52 -11.75
N GLN A 45 3.64 4.69 -11.50
CA GLN A 45 4.19 4.87 -10.16
C GLN A 45 4.40 6.35 -9.89
N ILE A 46 4.04 6.79 -8.68
CA ILE A 46 4.36 8.12 -8.15
C ILE A 46 5.14 7.92 -6.86
N ASP A 47 6.34 8.46 -6.82
CA ASP A 47 7.14 8.53 -5.61
C ASP A 47 6.59 9.68 -4.76
N MET A 48 6.19 9.38 -3.52
CA MET A 48 5.64 10.36 -2.58
C MET A 48 6.77 11.01 -1.78
N ASP A 49 7.75 10.22 -1.33
CA ASP A 49 8.91 10.65 -0.53
C ASP A 49 8.52 11.63 0.59
N LYS A 50 7.45 11.31 1.32
CA LYS A 50 6.93 12.13 2.41
C LYS A 50 7.08 11.43 3.75
N LYS A 51 7.48 12.20 4.76
CA LYS A 51 7.56 11.75 6.14
C LYS A 51 6.63 12.60 7.02
N ILE A 52 5.77 11.96 7.78
CA ILE A 52 4.92 12.58 8.80
C ILE A 52 5.38 12.07 10.16
N HIS A 53 5.41 12.94 11.16
CA HIS A 53 5.69 12.55 12.55
C HIS A 53 4.41 12.69 13.36
N ILE A 54 4.06 11.66 14.11
CA ILE A 54 2.92 11.62 15.02
C ILE A 54 3.42 11.05 16.34
N ASP A 55 3.26 11.83 17.41
CA ASP A 55 3.84 11.53 18.72
C ASP A 55 5.36 11.25 18.61
N GLU A 56 5.81 10.07 19.03
CA GLU A 56 7.21 9.63 18.94
C GLU A 56 7.51 8.81 17.67
N LYS A 57 6.54 8.72 16.75
CA LYS A 57 6.58 7.82 15.59
C LYS A 57 6.68 8.61 14.28
N SER A 58 7.21 7.95 13.27
CA SER A 58 7.39 8.40 11.90
C SER A 58 6.66 7.47 10.95
N ILE A 59 5.87 8.07 10.07
CA ILE A 59 5.23 7.38 8.96
C ILE A 59 5.86 7.90 7.68
N TYR A 60 6.51 7.01 6.95
CA TYR A 60 7.12 7.27 5.66
C TYR A 60 6.21 6.76 4.54
N PHE A 61 5.71 7.67 3.73
CA PHE A 61 4.96 7.39 2.51
C PHE A 61 5.96 7.34 1.36
N ASP A 62 6.26 6.13 0.91
CA ASP A 62 7.30 5.87 -0.09
C ASP A 62 6.76 6.16 -1.49
N SER A 63 5.85 5.31 -1.98
CA SER A 63 5.36 5.38 -3.35
C SER A 63 3.94 4.84 -3.47
N ILE A 64 3.28 5.19 -4.56
CA ILE A 64 2.00 4.58 -4.95
C ILE A 64 2.10 4.10 -6.40
N ILE A 65 1.51 2.94 -6.66
CA ILE A 65 1.41 2.36 -7.99
C ILE A 65 -0.07 2.28 -8.36
N PHE A 66 -0.45 2.97 -9.42
CA PHE A 66 -1.73 2.82 -10.08
C PHE A 66 -1.65 1.66 -11.07
N THR A 67 -2.63 0.78 -11.01
CA THR A 67 -2.82 -0.33 -11.95
C THR A 67 -4.24 -0.25 -12.54
N PRO A 68 -4.53 -0.99 -13.62
CA PRO A 68 -5.86 -0.99 -14.20
C PRO A 68 -6.98 -1.40 -13.25
N TYR A 69 -6.66 -2.05 -12.13
CA TYR A 69 -7.62 -2.64 -11.20
C TYR A 69 -7.58 -1.98 -9.82
N ASN A 70 -6.42 -1.50 -9.39
CA ASN A 70 -6.23 -0.99 -8.03
C ASN A 70 -5.14 0.08 -7.97
N ALA A 71 -5.08 0.76 -6.83
CA ALA A 71 -3.94 1.56 -6.41
C ALA A 71 -3.29 0.90 -5.19
N LEU A 72 -1.96 0.86 -5.19
CA LEU A 72 -1.12 0.17 -4.22
C LEU A 72 -0.16 1.19 -3.60
N ALA A 73 -0.38 1.61 -2.36
CA ALA A 73 0.48 2.56 -1.67
C ALA A 73 1.41 1.87 -0.67
N PHE A 74 2.70 2.15 -0.78
CA PHE A 74 3.77 1.60 0.05
C PHE A 74 4.14 2.59 1.14
N ILE A 75 4.08 2.14 2.38
CA ILE A 75 4.29 2.93 3.59
C ILE A 75 5.22 2.15 4.51
N ALA A 76 6.08 2.87 5.24
CA ALA A 76 6.91 2.30 6.30
C ALA A 76 6.69 3.09 7.60
N ILE A 77 6.63 2.40 8.72
CA ILE A 77 6.39 2.99 10.05
C ILE A 77 7.51 2.49 10.99
N ASP A 78 8.15 3.41 11.72
CA ASP A 78 9.21 3.10 12.70
C ASP A 78 8.64 2.65 14.06
N ASP A 79 7.69 1.71 14.03
CA ASP A 79 7.07 1.12 15.22
C ASP A 79 6.51 -0.27 14.89
N HIS A 80 6.88 -1.26 15.69
CA HIS A 80 6.32 -2.61 15.62
C HIS A 80 4.89 -2.63 16.16
N GLU A 81 3.93 -3.15 15.38
CA GLU A 81 2.50 -3.29 15.74
C GLU A 81 1.69 -1.98 15.78
N TRP A 82 2.05 -1.01 14.95
CA TRP A 82 1.32 0.26 14.89
C TRP A 82 -0.17 0.05 14.56
N PHE A 83 -0.51 -0.83 13.62
CA PHE A 83 -1.91 -1.07 13.27
C PHE A 83 -2.69 -1.88 14.33
N ASN A 84 -2.01 -2.70 15.14
CA ASN A 84 -2.67 -3.53 16.15
C ASN A 84 -2.86 -2.78 17.48
N ASN A 85 -1.95 -1.87 17.81
CA ASN A 85 -1.90 -1.23 19.12
C ASN A 85 -2.01 0.30 19.09
N SER A 86 -2.02 0.94 17.91
CA SER A 86 -2.24 2.38 17.83
C SER A 86 -3.73 2.73 17.84
N SER A 87 -4.02 3.94 18.31
CA SER A 87 -5.33 4.55 18.13
C SER A 87 -5.50 5.13 16.72
N TYR A 88 -4.55 4.97 15.81
CA TYR A 88 -4.56 5.65 14.53
C TYR A 88 -4.92 4.70 13.38
N GLU A 89 -5.47 5.25 12.30
CA GLU A 89 -5.61 4.55 11.02
C GLU A 89 -5.26 5.46 9.86
N ILE A 90 -4.96 4.85 8.71
CA ILE A 90 -4.79 5.56 7.46
C ILE A 90 -6.05 5.38 6.62
N MET A 91 -6.77 6.46 6.39
CA MET A 91 -7.88 6.55 5.45
C MET A 91 -7.43 7.25 4.18
N VAL A 92 -8.14 7.02 3.07
CA VAL A 92 -7.88 7.72 1.81
C VAL A 92 -9.12 8.46 1.35
N SER A 93 -9.02 9.78 1.24
CA SER A 93 -10.07 10.63 0.70
C SER A 93 -9.86 10.92 -0.78
N THR A 94 -10.95 10.91 -1.53
CA THR A 94 -10.97 11.27 -2.96
C THR A 94 -11.57 12.66 -3.23
N GLY A 95 -11.90 13.39 -2.16
CA GLY A 95 -12.71 14.61 -2.24
C GLY A 95 -14.22 14.35 -2.34
N MET A 96 -14.64 13.16 -2.76
CA MET A 96 -16.04 12.75 -2.80
C MET A 96 -16.42 11.81 -1.66
N LYS A 97 -15.50 10.93 -1.27
CA LYS A 97 -15.70 9.95 -0.20
C LYS A 97 -14.38 9.67 0.51
N SER A 98 -14.51 9.16 1.74
CA SER A 98 -13.41 8.52 2.47
C SER A 98 -13.46 7.01 2.25
N ILE A 99 -12.31 6.41 2.02
CA ILE A 99 -12.10 4.99 1.71
C ILE A 99 -11.23 4.42 2.84
N GLY A 100 -11.68 3.32 3.45
CA GLY A 100 -10.82 2.49 4.27
C GLY A 100 -10.10 1.49 3.38
N PRO A 101 -8.82 1.70 3.04
CA PRO A 101 -8.09 0.77 2.20
C PRO A 101 -7.88 -0.57 2.91
N ASP A 102 -7.79 -1.65 2.14
CA ASP A 102 -7.33 -2.93 2.70
C ASP A 102 -5.84 -2.80 3.04
N VAL A 103 -5.47 -3.27 4.24
CA VAL A 103 -4.13 -3.11 4.80
C VAL A 103 -3.43 -4.46 4.85
N ILE A 104 -2.27 -4.55 4.21
CA ILE A 104 -1.34 -5.68 4.32
C ILE A 104 -0.09 -5.17 5.01
N HIS A 105 0.37 -5.84 6.06
CA HIS A 105 1.53 -5.42 6.82
C HIS A 105 2.55 -6.56 6.93
N SER A 106 3.82 -6.18 7.01
CA SER A 106 4.96 -7.07 7.25
C SER A 106 5.98 -6.35 8.12
N TYR A 107 6.62 -7.08 9.02
CA TYR A 107 7.56 -6.48 9.95
C TYR A 107 8.99 -6.88 9.62
N ASN A 108 9.90 -5.90 9.65
CA ASN A 108 11.32 -6.12 9.57
C ASN A 108 11.94 -5.97 10.97
N GLU A 109 12.20 -7.10 11.63
CA GLU A 109 12.82 -7.19 12.95
C GLU A 109 14.21 -6.53 13.03
N GLU A 110 15.00 -6.59 11.96
CA GLU A 110 16.36 -6.05 11.96
C GLU A 110 16.39 -4.52 11.98
N LEU A 111 15.38 -3.90 11.37
CA LEU A 111 15.26 -2.45 11.24
C LEU A 111 14.25 -1.83 12.20
N ASP A 112 13.47 -2.65 12.91
CA ASP A 112 12.33 -2.23 13.73
C ASP A 112 11.35 -1.35 12.94
N VAL A 113 10.96 -1.85 11.75
CA VAL A 113 10.09 -1.14 10.81
C VAL A 113 8.95 -2.03 10.34
N GLU A 114 7.73 -1.52 10.48
CA GLU A 114 6.54 -2.10 9.88
C GLU A 114 6.36 -1.56 8.45
N ASN A 115 6.39 -2.45 7.46
CA ASN A 115 6.13 -2.14 6.06
C ASN A 115 4.67 -2.46 5.75
N VAL A 116 3.99 -1.49 5.18
CA VAL A 116 2.54 -1.48 5.00
C VAL A 116 2.21 -1.22 3.53
N LEU A 117 1.37 -2.08 2.98
CA LEU A 117 0.78 -1.95 1.67
C LEU A 117 -0.71 -1.65 1.84
N LEU A 118 -1.13 -0.45 1.44
CA LEU A 118 -2.53 -0.08 1.34
C LEU A 118 -3.03 -0.39 -0.07
N THR A 119 -4.16 -1.08 -0.17
CA THR A 119 -4.78 -1.39 -1.47
C THR A 119 -6.16 -0.77 -1.58
N MET A 120 -6.44 -0.20 -2.74
CA MET A 120 -7.72 0.46 -3.06
C MET A 120 -8.21 -0.01 -4.43
N ASP A 121 -9.49 -0.35 -4.54
CA ASP A 121 -10.08 -0.72 -5.82
C ASP A 121 -10.21 0.48 -6.75
N ARG A 122 -10.02 0.27 -8.05
CA ARG A 122 -10.15 1.33 -9.07
C ARG A 122 -11.52 2.00 -9.03
N ASN A 123 -12.58 1.24 -8.73
CA ASN A 123 -13.92 1.81 -8.64
C ASN A 123 -14.05 2.88 -7.55
N ASP A 124 -13.15 2.89 -6.58
CA ASP A 124 -13.18 3.87 -5.51
C ASP A 124 -12.57 5.22 -5.90
N PHE A 125 -11.68 5.24 -6.89
CA PHE A 125 -10.93 6.46 -7.26
C PHE A 125 -10.91 6.80 -8.75
N LYS A 126 -11.55 6.01 -9.64
CA LYS A 126 -11.51 6.21 -11.10
C LYS A 126 -12.00 7.58 -11.56
N ASP A 127 -12.91 8.20 -10.82
CA ASP A 127 -13.51 9.51 -11.15
C ASP A 127 -12.83 10.66 -10.38
N SER A 128 -11.79 10.35 -9.61
CA SER A 128 -11.10 11.27 -8.72
C SER A 128 -9.88 11.87 -9.41
N LYS A 129 -9.57 13.13 -9.09
CA LYS A 129 -8.37 13.81 -9.59
C LYS A 129 -7.16 13.66 -8.66
N TYR A 130 -7.42 13.37 -7.40
CA TYR A 130 -6.42 13.24 -6.36
C TYR A 130 -6.81 12.14 -5.37
N LEU A 131 -5.82 11.65 -4.65
CA LEU A 131 -5.99 10.88 -3.42
C LEU A 131 -5.33 11.65 -2.29
N LYS A 132 -6.02 11.74 -1.16
CA LYS A 132 -5.48 12.31 0.07
C LYS A 132 -5.40 11.23 1.13
N PHE A 133 -4.19 10.82 1.48
CA PHE A 133 -3.95 9.92 2.60
C PHE A 133 -4.09 10.71 3.89
N GLU A 134 -4.89 10.22 4.82
CA GLU A 134 -5.29 10.92 6.03
C GLU A 134 -5.07 10.00 7.22
N ILE A 135 -4.38 10.48 8.25
CA ILE A 135 -4.17 9.72 9.48
C ILE A 135 -5.20 10.19 10.49
N ILE A 136 -6.06 9.28 10.94
CA ILE A 136 -7.21 9.56 11.80
C ILE A 136 -6.98 8.93 13.18
N ASP A 137 -7.17 9.72 14.24
CA ASP A 137 -7.23 9.22 15.61
C ASP A 137 -8.62 8.66 15.96
N LYS A 138 -8.67 7.37 16.29
CA LYS A 138 -9.85 6.60 16.72
C LYS A 138 -10.16 6.74 18.21
N SER A 139 -9.24 7.28 19.01
CA SER A 139 -9.42 7.37 20.46
C SER A 139 -10.33 8.52 20.91
N GLY A 140 -10.57 9.51 20.03
CA GLY A 140 -11.37 10.69 20.31
C GLY A 140 -12.85 10.58 19.89
N THR A 141 -13.71 11.38 20.54
CA THR A 141 -15.14 11.57 20.17
C THR A 141 -15.34 12.45 18.93
N GLU A 142 -14.29 13.09 18.42
CA GLU A 142 -14.26 13.77 17.12
C GLU A 142 -13.11 13.17 16.33
N GLN A 143 -13.40 12.53 15.19
CA GLN A 143 -12.38 12.08 14.24
C GLN A 143 -11.67 13.33 13.69
N LYS A 144 -10.51 13.67 14.27
CA LYS A 144 -9.69 14.78 13.77
C LYS A 144 -8.68 14.26 12.76
N THR A 145 -8.62 14.94 11.63
CA THR A 145 -7.68 14.68 10.54
C THR A 145 -6.57 15.70 10.66
N ASP A 146 -5.50 15.38 11.40
CA ASP A 146 -4.45 16.37 11.66
C ASP A 146 -3.29 16.29 10.64
N PHE A 147 -3.15 15.19 9.89
CA PHE A 147 -2.04 15.01 8.94
C PHE A 147 -2.44 14.22 7.71
N GLY A 148 -1.94 14.65 6.54
CA GLY A 148 -2.18 13.91 5.31
C GLY A 148 -1.34 14.35 4.11
N ILE A 149 -1.28 13.47 3.12
CA ILE A 149 -0.54 13.68 1.86
C ILE A 149 -1.53 13.60 0.72
N GLU A 150 -1.58 14.66 -0.08
CA GLU A 150 -2.35 14.69 -1.30
C GLU A 150 -1.46 14.40 -2.51
N ILE A 151 -1.92 13.51 -3.38
CA ILE A 151 -1.28 13.15 -4.64
C ILE A 151 -2.26 13.34 -5.80
N LYS A 152 -1.78 13.84 -6.95
CA LYS A 152 -2.58 13.91 -8.17
C LYS A 152 -2.60 12.54 -8.85
N ILE A 153 -3.78 12.04 -9.21
CA ILE A 153 -3.92 10.84 -10.03
C ILE A 153 -3.49 11.20 -11.47
N PRO A 154 -2.59 10.43 -12.09
CA PRO A 154 -2.14 10.74 -13.44
C PRO A 154 -3.26 10.49 -14.47
N GLU A 155 -3.38 11.40 -15.44
CA GLU A 155 -4.31 11.31 -16.58
C GLU A 155 -3.86 10.29 -17.62
#